data_AF-E0QST0-F1
#
_entry.id   AF-E0QST0-F1
#
_cell.length_a   1.000
_cell.length_b   1.000
_cell.length_c   1.000
_cell.angle_alpha   90.00
_cell.angle_beta   90.00
_cell.angle_gamma   90.00
#
_symmetry.space_group_name_H-M   'P 1'
#
loop_
_entity.id
_entity.type
_entity.pdbx_description
1 polymer ?
#
loop_
_entity_poly.entity_id
_entity_poly.type
_entity_poly.pdbx_seq_one_letter_code
_entity_poly.pdbx_strand_id
1 'polypeptide(L)'
;FTTKFSTRLFLFNRLPFALMVVKAMVAAILGLVSGAIILVTSWFSTQGVLAARGYEFFPPDNPWQWAGGYLVMFTLTAIWGVALGFIFRNTVIGITFEIIFLTMLEPTLQSIFPQAAKWLPGGTQSAIVDDITLPQRLDMLPGVGVYSLWVIGLFVIAAVLLMKFNQPVLPSLTNLVAKRLSFTKKPATNLQTPSVTEKPQPITR
;
A
#
# COMPACT_ATOMS: atom_id res chain seq x y z
N PHE A 1 0.85 7.75 12.71
CA PHE A 1 1.57 8.31 11.54
C PHE A 1 0.76 9.46 10.95
N THR A 2 1.23 10.70 11.08
CA THR A 2 0.52 11.86 10.52
C THR A 2 0.74 11.92 9.01
N THR A 3 -0.34 12.07 8.25
CA THR A 3 -0.33 12.16 6.77
C THR A 3 0.65 13.21 6.24
N LYS A 4 0.91 14.26 7.01
CA LYS A 4 1.85 15.35 6.69
C LYS A 4 3.30 14.89 6.47
N PHE A 5 3.78 13.86 7.18
CA PHE A 5 5.17 13.40 7.02
C PHE A 5 5.38 12.65 5.70
N SER A 6 4.45 11.75 5.35
CA SER A 6 4.49 11.01 4.08
C SER A 6 4.40 11.95 2.87
N THR A 7 3.55 12.97 2.92
CA THR A 7 3.43 13.96 1.82
C THR A 7 4.73 14.73 1.62
N ARG A 8 5.44 15.10 2.69
CA ARG A 8 6.74 15.78 2.61
C ARG A 8 7.84 14.87 2.04
N LEU A 9 7.83 13.58 2.39
CA LEU A 9 8.79 12.61 1.86
C LEU A 9 8.56 12.35 0.35
N PHE A 10 7.29 12.30 -0.09
CA PHE A 10 6.94 12.21 -1.52
C PHE A 10 7.28 13.48 -2.31
N LEU A 11 7.23 14.64 -1.67
CA LEU A 11 7.65 15.91 -2.27
C LEU A 11 9.18 16.03 -2.43
N PHE A 12 9.95 15.46 -1.50
CA PHE A 12 11.42 15.49 -1.55
C PHE A 12 12.02 14.37 -2.41
N ASN A 13 11.37 13.20 -2.49
CA ASN A 13 11.91 12.07 -3.23
C ASN A 13 11.34 12.02 -4.66
N ARG A 14 12.15 12.37 -5.66
CA ARG A 14 11.77 12.28 -7.09
C ARG A 14 11.48 10.85 -7.59
N LEU A 15 11.70 9.82 -6.77
CA LEU A 15 11.54 8.40 -7.14
C LEU A 15 10.57 7.69 -6.19
N PRO A 16 9.25 7.63 -6.49
CA PRO A 16 8.28 6.91 -5.67
C PRO A 16 8.63 5.43 -5.50
N PHE A 17 9.32 4.85 -6.49
CA PHE A 17 9.82 3.48 -6.46
C PHE A 17 10.83 3.22 -5.33
N ALA A 18 11.77 4.14 -5.09
CA ALA A 18 12.76 3.98 -4.02
C ALA A 18 12.11 3.92 -2.63
N LEU A 19 11.03 4.68 -2.41
CA LEU A 19 10.27 4.62 -1.15
C LEU A 19 9.56 3.26 -0.98
N MET A 20 9.05 2.68 -2.07
CA MET A 20 8.41 1.36 -2.04
C MET A 20 9.40 0.28 -1.64
N VAL A 21 10.60 0.28 -2.24
CA VAL A 21 11.67 -0.67 -1.91
C VAL A 21 12.10 -0.54 -0.46
N VAL A 22 12.39 0.68 0.02
CA VAL A 22 12.81 0.89 1.41
C VAL A 22 11.73 0.42 2.40
N LYS A 23 10.45 0.73 2.15
CA LYS A 23 9.35 0.27 3.01
C LYS A 23 9.19 -1.25 2.99
N ALA A 24 9.36 -1.88 1.82
CA ALA A 24 9.34 -3.34 1.70
C ALA A 24 10.49 -3.97 2.49
N MET A 25 11.71 -3.43 2.40
CA MET A 25 12.87 -3.91 3.17
C MET A 25 12.64 -3.80 4.68
N VAL A 26 12.15 -2.64 5.15
CA VAL A 26 11.83 -2.44 6.57
C VAL A 26 10.76 -3.43 7.02
N ALA A 27 9.71 -3.64 6.22
CA ALA A 27 8.67 -4.60 6.53
C ALA A 27 9.18 -6.04 6.52
N ALA A 28 10.12 -6.40 5.63
CA ALA A 28 10.74 -7.71 5.62
C ALA A 28 11.47 -8.00 6.95
N ILE A 29 12.26 -7.03 7.43
CA ILE A 29 12.98 -7.12 8.72
C ILE A 29 11.99 -7.22 9.87
N LEU A 30 10.98 -6.35 9.91
CA LEU A 30 9.96 -6.37 10.96
C LEU A 30 9.16 -7.68 10.94
N GLY A 31 8.77 -8.17 9.76
CA GLY A 31 8.08 -9.44 9.59
C GLY A 31 8.91 -10.62 10.08
N LEU A 32 10.22 -10.61 9.79
CA LEU A 32 11.14 -11.63 10.29
C LEU A 32 11.25 -11.60 11.82
N VAL A 33 11.47 -10.42 12.41
CA VAL A 33 11.60 -10.26 13.87
C VAL A 33 10.30 -10.60 14.59
N SER A 34 9.18 -10.04 14.13
CA SER A 34 7.86 -10.34 14.70
C SER A 34 7.48 -11.80 14.52
N GLY A 35 7.77 -12.40 13.36
CA GLY A 35 7.56 -13.83 13.12
C GLY A 35 8.36 -14.71 14.08
N ALA A 36 9.64 -14.39 14.30
CA ALA A 36 10.47 -15.12 15.26
C ALA A 36 9.91 -15.03 16.70
N ILE A 37 9.48 -13.84 17.12
CA ILE A 37 8.84 -13.65 18.43
C ILE A 37 7.57 -14.48 18.52
N ILE A 38 6.68 -14.40 17.52
CA ILE A 38 5.43 -15.14 17.47
C ILE A 38 5.69 -16.64 17.59
N LEU A 39 6.62 -17.18 16.80
CA LEU A 39 6.95 -18.61 16.82
C LEU A 39 7.44 -19.07 18.20
N VAL A 40 8.35 -18.32 18.82
CA VAL A 40 8.87 -18.63 20.16
C VAL A 40 7.74 -18.60 21.18
N THR A 41 6.93 -17.54 21.18
CA THR A 41 5.82 -17.42 22.14
C THR A 41 4.75 -18.49 21.93
N SER A 42 4.44 -18.82 20.68
CA SER A 42 3.45 -19.85 20.32
C SER A 42 3.93 -21.24 20.70
N TRP A 43 5.23 -21.52 20.55
CA TRP A 43 5.84 -22.79 20.96
C TRP A 43 5.70 -22.99 22.47
N PHE A 44 6.19 -22.05 23.27
CA PHE A 44 6.14 -22.15 24.73
C PHE A 44 4.72 -22.08 25.27
N SER A 45 3.85 -21.28 24.66
CA SER A 45 2.44 -21.22 25.03
C SER A 45 1.74 -22.56 24.79
N THR A 46 1.95 -23.17 23.62
CA THR A 46 1.36 -24.49 23.30
C THR A 46 1.87 -25.56 24.26
N GLN A 47 3.19 -25.61 24.51
CA GLN A 47 3.77 -26.56 25.45
C GLN A 47 3.20 -26.38 26.87
N GLY A 48 3.09 -25.15 27.36
CA GLY A 48 2.55 -24.85 28.68
C GLY A 48 1.08 -25.25 28.82
N VAL A 49 0.26 -25.00 27.79
CA VAL A 49 -1.16 -25.35 27.79
C VAL A 49 -1.37 -26.88 27.76
N LEU A 50 -0.58 -27.61 26.96
CA LEU A 50 -0.67 -29.07 26.90
C LEU A 50 -0.20 -29.71 28.20
N ALA A 51 0.95 -29.27 28.74
CA ALA A 51 1.48 -29.76 30.00
C ALA A 51 0.49 -29.53 31.16
N ALA A 52 -0.15 -28.35 31.22
CA ALA A 52 -1.17 -28.04 32.22
C ALA A 52 -2.41 -28.95 32.13
N ARG A 53 -2.67 -29.56 30.95
CA ARG A 53 -3.77 -30.49 30.71
C ARG A 53 -3.33 -31.96 30.78
N GLY A 54 -2.07 -32.23 31.12
CA GLY A 54 -1.51 -33.58 31.19
C GLY A 54 -1.27 -34.23 29.82
N TYR A 55 -1.27 -33.45 28.73
CA TYR A 55 -0.92 -33.94 27.40
C TYR A 55 0.56 -33.72 27.10
N GLU A 56 1.17 -34.68 26.41
CA GLU A 56 2.52 -34.51 25.89
C GLU A 56 2.53 -33.58 24.67
N PHE A 57 3.55 -32.72 24.60
CA PHE A 57 3.78 -31.87 23.45
C PHE A 57 4.58 -32.65 22.41
N PHE A 58 3.98 -32.87 21.24
CA PHE A 58 4.63 -33.51 20.10
C PHE A 58 5.21 -32.43 19.17
N PRO A 59 6.54 -32.19 19.19
CA PRO A 59 7.16 -31.26 18.26
C PRO A 59 7.03 -31.75 16.81
N PRO A 60 7.08 -30.84 15.82
CA PRO A 60 7.18 -31.22 14.41
C PRO A 60 8.41 -32.09 14.16
N ASP A 61 8.31 -33.04 13.23
CA ASP A 61 9.41 -33.95 12.85
C ASP A 61 10.69 -33.20 12.45
N ASN A 62 10.52 -32.04 11.78
CA ASN A 62 11.61 -31.14 11.44
C ASN A 62 11.31 -29.70 11.91
N PRO A 63 11.73 -29.32 13.13
CA PRO A 63 11.43 -28.01 13.69
C PRO A 63 12.11 -26.86 12.91
N TRP A 64 13.24 -27.13 12.24
CA TRP A 64 13.94 -26.12 11.45
C TRP A 64 13.21 -25.81 10.15
N GLN A 65 12.69 -26.83 9.47
CA GLN A 65 11.88 -26.62 8.28
C GLN A 65 10.57 -25.90 8.62
N TRP A 66 9.92 -26.30 9.72
CA TRP A 66 8.72 -25.64 10.22
C TRP A 66 8.98 -24.15 10.54
N ALA A 67 9.98 -23.86 11.36
CA ALA A 67 10.33 -22.49 11.71
C ALA A 67 10.73 -21.67 10.47
N GLY A 68 11.53 -22.24 9.58
CA GLY A 68 11.95 -21.61 8.33
C GLY A 68 10.76 -21.24 7.44
N GLY A 69 9.80 -22.15 7.26
CA GLY A 69 8.58 -21.90 6.48
C GLY A 69 7.76 -20.74 7.04
N TYR A 70 7.48 -20.75 8.34
CA TYR A 70 6.74 -19.65 8.97
C TYR A 70 7.48 -18.32 8.89
N LEU A 71 8.81 -18.30 9.09
CA LEU A 71 9.59 -17.06 8.96
C LEU A 71 9.50 -16.49 7.54
N VAL A 72 9.64 -17.33 6.51
CA VAL A 72 9.45 -16.91 5.11
C VAL A 72 8.04 -16.37 4.88
N MET A 73 7.02 -17.07 5.39
CA MET A 73 5.62 -16.65 5.29
C MET A 73 5.40 -15.28 5.95
N PHE A 74 5.84 -15.08 7.20
CA PHE A 74 5.70 -13.81 7.91
C PHE A 74 6.43 -12.67 7.21
N THR A 75 7.65 -12.89 6.71
CA THR A 75 8.41 -11.89 5.95
C THR A 75 7.66 -11.48 4.69
N LEU A 76 7.19 -12.44 3.88
CA LEU A 76 6.47 -12.15 2.64
C LEU A 76 5.11 -11.47 2.91
N THR A 77 4.38 -11.88 3.94
CA THR A 77 3.10 -11.27 4.33
C THR A 77 3.27 -9.85 4.88
N ALA A 78 4.38 -9.56 5.56
CA ALA A 78 4.68 -8.18 5.94
C ALA A 78 4.91 -7.29 4.72
N ILE A 79 5.60 -7.81 3.68
CA ILE A 79 5.83 -7.11 2.41
C ILE A 79 4.49 -6.93 1.65
N TRP A 80 3.62 -7.95 1.63
CA TRP A 80 2.26 -7.87 1.09
C TRP A 80 1.46 -6.72 1.71
N GLY A 81 1.47 -6.60 3.05
CA GLY A 81 0.78 -5.52 3.76
C GLY A 81 1.28 -4.11 3.37
N VAL A 82 2.58 -3.96 3.06
CA VAL A 82 3.12 -2.70 2.54
C VAL A 82 2.53 -2.37 1.18
N ALA A 83 2.42 -3.35 0.28
CA ALA A 83 1.83 -3.14 -1.04
C ALA A 83 0.37 -2.68 -0.93
N LEU A 84 -0.42 -3.33 -0.08
CA LEU A 84 -1.80 -2.91 0.20
C LEU A 84 -1.86 -1.48 0.76
N GLY A 85 -0.93 -1.12 1.65
CA GLY A 85 -0.82 0.23 2.19
C GLY A 85 -0.61 1.30 1.09
N PHE A 86 0.17 0.99 0.05
CA PHE A 86 0.36 1.87 -1.10
C PHE A 86 -0.87 1.95 -2.02
N ILE A 87 -1.58 0.83 -2.20
CA ILE A 87 -2.77 0.75 -3.03
C ILE A 87 -3.91 1.55 -2.41
N PHE A 88 -4.26 1.27 -1.14
CA PHE A 88 -5.42 1.87 -0.49
C PHE A 88 -5.15 3.27 0.06
N ARG A 89 -3.89 3.60 0.39
CA ARG A 89 -3.49 4.88 1.03
C ARG A 89 -4.24 5.21 2.33
N ASN A 90 -4.98 4.25 2.88
CA ASN A 90 -5.70 4.31 4.13
C ASN A 90 -5.52 2.97 4.86
N THR A 91 -4.86 3.02 6.02
CA THR A 91 -4.53 1.82 6.81
C THR A 91 -5.76 1.05 7.25
N VAL A 92 -6.85 1.74 7.62
CA VAL A 92 -8.09 1.07 8.06
C VAL A 92 -8.68 0.27 6.92
N ILE A 93 -8.80 0.88 5.73
CA ILE A 93 -9.33 0.19 4.54
C ILE A 93 -8.45 -1.00 4.15
N GLY A 94 -7.12 -0.85 4.19
CA GLY A 94 -6.21 -1.94 3.87
C GLY A 94 -6.33 -3.13 4.81
N ILE A 95 -6.42 -2.88 6.12
CA ILE A 95 -6.62 -3.94 7.13
C ILE A 95 -7.99 -4.59 6.96
N THR A 96 -9.05 -3.79 6.80
CA THR A 96 -10.42 -4.31 6.60
C THR A 96 -10.49 -5.17 5.35
N PHE A 97 -9.88 -4.73 4.25
CA PHE A 97 -9.80 -5.51 3.01
C PHE A 97 -9.10 -6.85 3.25
N GLU A 98 -7.93 -6.85 3.89
CA GLU A 98 -7.17 -8.07 4.16
C GLU A 98 -7.97 -9.08 4.98
N ILE A 99 -8.64 -8.62 6.04
CA ILE A 99 -9.47 -9.47 6.90
C ILE A 99 -10.62 -10.06 6.07
N ILE A 100 -11.36 -9.23 5.33
CA ILE A 100 -12.50 -9.70 4.51
C ILE A 100 -12.01 -10.68 3.43
N PHE A 101 -10.87 -10.38 2.81
CA PHE A 101 -10.27 -11.21 1.77
C PHE A 101 -9.95 -12.60 2.33
N LEU A 102 -9.20 -12.70 3.42
CA LEU A 102 -8.77 -13.98 3.98
C LEU A 102 -9.90 -14.76 4.67
N THR A 103 -10.87 -14.09 5.29
CA THR A 103 -11.91 -14.77 6.10
C THR A 103 -13.19 -15.06 5.34
N MET A 104 -13.48 -14.31 4.26
CA MET A 104 -14.73 -14.45 3.52
C MET A 104 -14.48 -14.72 2.04
N LEU A 105 -13.75 -13.84 1.37
CA LEU A 105 -13.65 -13.89 -0.10
C LEU A 105 -12.88 -15.13 -0.55
N GLU A 106 -11.69 -15.36 0.00
CA GLU A 106 -10.83 -16.46 -0.40
C GLU A 106 -11.45 -17.83 -0.06
N PRO A 107 -11.95 -18.12 1.15
CA PRO A 107 -12.64 -19.38 1.43
C PRO A 107 -13.84 -19.63 0.51
N THR A 108 -14.58 -18.57 0.15
CA THR A 108 -15.68 -18.68 -0.81
C THR A 108 -15.18 -19.01 -2.22
N LEU A 109 -14.07 -18.41 -2.66
CA LEU A 109 -13.46 -18.75 -3.95
C LEU A 109 -12.91 -20.18 -3.96
N GLN A 110 -12.34 -20.64 -2.84
CA GLN A 110 -11.84 -22.01 -2.69
C GLN A 110 -12.98 -23.04 -2.74
N SER A 111 -14.17 -22.72 -2.20
CA SER A 111 -15.32 -23.62 -2.28
C SER A 111 -15.94 -23.71 -3.67
N ILE A 112 -15.95 -22.60 -4.44
CA ILE A 112 -16.47 -22.57 -5.81
C ILE A 112 -15.46 -23.17 -6.81
N PHE A 113 -14.16 -22.88 -6.63
CA PHE A 113 -13.09 -23.31 -7.52
C PHE A 113 -11.96 -24.04 -6.76
N PRO A 114 -12.17 -25.28 -6.30
CA PRO A 114 -11.21 -26.01 -5.47
C PRO A 114 -9.84 -26.20 -6.14
N GLN A 115 -9.82 -26.38 -7.46
CA GLN A 115 -8.57 -26.53 -8.21
C GLN A 115 -7.74 -25.26 -8.27
N ALA A 116 -8.38 -24.09 -8.16
CA ALA A 116 -7.72 -22.79 -8.14
C ALA A 116 -7.20 -22.42 -6.74
N ALA A 117 -7.76 -23.03 -5.69
CA ALA A 117 -7.45 -22.71 -4.29
C ALA A 117 -5.96 -22.67 -3.98
N LYS A 118 -5.20 -23.65 -4.48
CA LYS A 118 -3.75 -23.77 -4.26
C LYS A 118 -2.92 -22.63 -4.87
N TRP A 119 -3.48 -21.89 -5.81
CA TRP A 119 -2.83 -20.76 -6.48
C TRP A 119 -3.22 -19.41 -5.88
N LEU A 120 -4.24 -19.39 -5.01
CA LEU A 120 -4.66 -18.17 -4.30
C LEU A 120 -3.67 -17.83 -3.18
N PRO A 121 -3.62 -16.55 -2.73
CA PRO A 121 -2.66 -16.11 -1.72
C PRO A 121 -2.66 -16.97 -0.45
N GLY A 122 -3.81 -17.22 0.18
CA GLY A 122 -3.94 -18.10 1.34
C GLY A 122 -3.55 -19.54 1.03
N GLY A 123 -3.93 -20.09 -0.12
CA GLY A 123 -3.49 -21.42 -0.54
C GLY A 123 -1.97 -21.55 -0.70
N THR A 124 -1.32 -20.51 -1.21
CA THR A 124 0.15 -20.46 -1.29
C THR A 124 0.80 -20.28 0.07
N GLN A 125 0.20 -19.52 0.99
CA GLN A 125 0.67 -19.41 2.38
C GLN A 125 0.58 -20.76 3.11
N SER A 126 -0.54 -21.48 2.95
CA SER A 126 -0.72 -22.85 3.47
C SER A 126 0.35 -23.81 2.94
N ALA A 127 0.75 -23.69 1.67
CA ALA A 127 1.85 -24.48 1.11
C ALA A 127 3.21 -24.16 1.75
N ILE A 128 3.49 -22.89 2.07
CA ILE A 128 4.77 -22.48 2.69
C ILE A 128 4.95 -23.07 4.09
N VAL A 129 3.86 -23.17 4.86
CA VAL A 129 3.88 -23.67 6.25
C VAL A 129 3.52 -25.16 6.35
N ASP A 130 3.36 -25.83 5.22
CA ASP A 130 3.00 -27.24 5.12
C ASP A 130 1.68 -27.60 5.85
N ASP A 131 0.66 -26.75 5.69
CA ASP A 131 -0.64 -26.90 6.35
C ASP A 131 -1.45 -28.07 5.79
N ILE A 132 -1.69 -29.10 6.61
CA ILE A 132 -2.33 -30.37 6.20
C ILE A 132 -3.84 -30.23 5.98
N THR A 133 -4.43 -29.10 6.34
CA THR A 133 -5.87 -28.85 6.17
C THR A 133 -6.25 -28.59 4.71
N LEU A 134 -5.28 -28.32 3.83
CA LEU A 134 -5.50 -28.07 2.40
C LEU A 134 -5.07 -29.28 1.56
N PRO A 135 -6.00 -30.13 1.08
CA PRO A 135 -5.68 -31.45 0.50
C PRO A 135 -4.90 -31.40 -0.83
N GLN A 136 -5.04 -30.31 -1.59
CA GLN A 136 -4.40 -30.12 -2.90
C GLN A 136 -3.38 -28.97 -2.87
N ARG A 137 -2.67 -28.79 -1.75
CA ARG A 137 -1.65 -27.75 -1.61
C ARG A 137 -0.49 -27.96 -2.59
N LEU A 138 0.20 -26.87 -2.89
CA LEU A 138 1.49 -26.92 -3.56
C LEU A 138 2.56 -27.41 -2.58
N ASP A 139 3.67 -27.91 -3.11
CA ASP A 139 4.89 -28.08 -2.31
C ASP A 139 5.41 -26.73 -1.83
N MET A 140 6.20 -26.74 -0.76
CA MET A 140 6.73 -25.53 -0.10
C MET A 140 7.44 -24.57 -1.07
N LEU A 141 8.37 -25.08 -1.89
CA LEU A 141 9.15 -24.24 -2.83
C LEU A 141 8.28 -23.57 -3.91
N PRO A 142 7.41 -24.31 -4.64
CA PRO A 142 6.40 -23.69 -5.50
C PRO A 142 5.50 -22.70 -4.75
N GLY A 143 5.09 -23.02 -3.51
CA GLY A 143 4.28 -22.12 -2.68
C GLY A 143 4.96 -20.77 -2.44
N VAL A 144 6.24 -20.77 -2.03
CA VAL A 144 7.05 -19.56 -1.88
C VAL A 144 7.15 -18.80 -3.19
N GLY A 145 7.39 -19.50 -4.30
CA GLY A 145 7.50 -18.91 -5.64
C GLY A 145 6.22 -18.18 -6.06
N VAL A 146 5.07 -18.86 -5.97
CA VAL A 146 3.77 -18.30 -6.36
C VAL A 146 3.36 -17.16 -5.42
N TYR A 147 3.58 -17.28 -4.11
CA TYR A 147 3.27 -16.19 -3.19
C TYR A 147 4.15 -14.95 -3.45
N SER A 148 5.42 -15.16 -3.78
CA SER A 148 6.31 -14.06 -4.19
C SER A 148 5.83 -13.38 -5.47
N LEU A 149 5.28 -14.12 -6.44
CA LEU A 149 4.68 -13.55 -7.64
C LEU A 149 3.46 -12.68 -7.32
N TRP A 150 2.61 -13.14 -6.39
CA TRP A 150 1.48 -12.37 -5.88
C TRP A 150 1.91 -11.04 -5.23
N VAL A 151 2.93 -11.10 -4.37
CA VAL A 151 3.53 -9.92 -3.75
C VAL A 151 4.06 -8.96 -4.81
N ILE A 152 4.86 -9.45 -5.77
CA ILE A 152 5.39 -8.64 -6.88
C ILE A 152 4.24 -8.01 -7.68
N GLY A 153 3.19 -8.77 -7.99
CA GLY A 153 1.99 -8.29 -8.68
C GLY A 153 1.34 -7.11 -7.96
N LEU A 154 1.16 -7.18 -6.64
CA LEU A 154 0.65 -6.04 -5.86
C LEU A 154 1.56 -4.82 -5.90
N PHE A 155 2.88 -5.00 -5.86
CA PHE A 155 3.83 -3.88 -6.00
C PHE A 155 3.77 -3.24 -7.38
N VAL A 156 3.59 -4.04 -8.44
CA VAL A 156 3.37 -3.51 -9.80
C VAL A 156 2.08 -2.69 -9.86
N ILE A 157 0.98 -3.20 -9.30
CA ILE A 157 -0.30 -2.46 -9.21
C ILE A 157 -0.12 -1.15 -8.44
N ALA A 158 0.52 -1.21 -7.28
CA ALA A 158 0.81 -0.04 -6.46
C ALA A 158 1.63 1.01 -7.22
N ALA A 159 2.66 0.59 -7.97
CA ALA A 159 3.52 1.47 -8.76
C ALA A 159 2.73 2.16 -9.89
N VAL A 160 1.90 1.40 -10.62
CA VAL A 160 1.04 1.94 -11.69
C VAL A 160 0.05 2.96 -11.14
N LEU A 161 -0.59 2.67 -10.00
CA LEU A 161 -1.49 3.61 -9.34
C LEU A 161 -0.76 4.89 -8.92
N LEU A 162 0.43 4.77 -8.31
CA LEU A 162 1.24 5.92 -7.94
C LEU A 162 1.59 6.80 -9.14
N MET A 163 2.00 6.21 -10.27
CA MET A 163 2.29 6.96 -11.50
C MET A 163 1.06 7.72 -12.03
N LYS A 164 -0.12 7.08 -12.02
CA LYS A 164 -1.37 7.70 -12.49
C LYS A 164 -1.76 8.92 -11.65
N PHE A 165 -1.60 8.86 -10.34
CA PHE A 165 -2.00 9.94 -9.43
C PHE A 165 -0.96 11.06 -9.28
N ASN A 166 0.31 10.81 -9.61
CA ASN A 166 1.38 11.81 -9.52
C ASN A 166 1.55 12.64 -10.80
N GLN A 167 0.67 12.50 -11.80
CA GLN A 167 0.65 13.42 -12.92
C GLN A 167 0.32 14.81 -12.38
N PRO A 168 1.23 15.79 -12.50
CA PRO A 168 0.89 17.14 -12.09
C PRO A 168 -0.27 17.58 -12.98
N VAL A 169 -1.39 17.97 -12.35
CA VAL A 169 -2.41 18.77 -13.02
C VAL A 169 -1.76 20.12 -13.27
N LEU A 170 -0.86 20.18 -14.24
CA LEU A 170 -0.36 21.44 -14.75
C LEU A 170 -1.61 22.08 -15.37
N PRO A 171 -2.09 23.23 -14.88
CA PRO A 171 -2.88 24.08 -15.76
C PRO A 171 -2.01 24.24 -16.99
N SER A 172 -2.47 23.73 -18.14
CA SER A 172 -1.69 23.71 -19.37
C SER A 172 -1.05 25.08 -19.52
N LEU A 173 0.24 25.16 -19.86
CA LEU A 173 0.92 26.46 -19.99
C LEU A 173 0.13 27.41 -20.90
N THR A 174 -0.62 26.85 -21.84
CA THR A 174 -1.72 27.48 -22.59
C THR A 174 -2.73 28.27 -21.75
N ASN A 175 -3.26 27.73 -20.65
CA ASN A 175 -4.20 28.43 -19.75
C ASN A 175 -3.52 29.58 -18.98
N LEU A 176 -2.27 29.42 -18.57
CA LEU A 176 -1.52 30.47 -17.89
C LEU A 176 -1.11 31.60 -18.85
N VAL A 177 -0.69 31.25 -20.07
CA VAL A 177 -0.35 32.21 -21.13
C VAL A 177 -1.60 32.94 -21.64
N ALA A 178 -2.71 32.23 -21.87
CA ALA A 178 -3.98 32.83 -22.26
C ALA A 178 -4.49 33.83 -21.21
N LYS A 179 -4.41 33.47 -19.92
CA LYS A 179 -4.77 34.37 -18.81
C LYS A 179 -3.84 35.58 -18.72
N ARG A 180 -2.54 35.43 -18.99
CA ARG A 180 -1.59 36.56 -18.97
C ARG A 180 -1.77 37.51 -20.15
N LEU A 181 -2.15 36.98 -21.31
CA LEU A 181 -2.42 37.76 -22.52
C LEU A 181 -3.79 38.47 -22.48
N SER A 182 -4.76 37.98 -21.70
CA SER A 182 -6.03 38.71 -21.51
C SER A 182 -5.88 39.94 -20.62
N PHE A 183 -4.88 40.01 -19.73
CA PHE A 183 -4.63 41.16 -18.87
C PHE A 183 -3.87 42.32 -19.55
N THR A 184 -3.23 42.08 -20.69
CA THR A 184 -2.46 43.12 -21.40
C THR A 184 -3.30 43.96 -22.37
N LYS A 185 -4.58 43.61 -22.60
CA LYS A 185 -5.50 44.41 -23.41
C LYS A 185 -6.16 45.51 -22.55
N LYS A 186 -5.38 46.53 -22.17
CA LYS A 186 -5.92 47.76 -21.58
C LYS A 186 -6.75 48.50 -22.64
N PRO A 187 -8.01 48.89 -22.40
CA PRO A 187 -8.76 49.69 -23.36
C PRO A 187 -8.09 51.05 -23.50
N ALA A 188 -7.83 51.47 -24.74
CA ALA A 188 -7.29 52.78 -25.04
C ALA A 188 -8.29 53.84 -24.56
N THR A 189 -7.96 54.51 -23.47
CA THR A 189 -8.67 55.70 -23.00
C THR A 189 -8.43 56.80 -24.04
N ASN A 190 -9.48 57.15 -24.78
CA ASN A 190 -9.48 58.28 -25.71
C ASN A 190 -9.04 59.55 -24.98
N LEU A 191 -7.92 60.12 -25.41
CA LEU A 191 -7.50 61.48 -25.07
C LEU A 191 -8.46 62.45 -25.75
N GLN A 192 -9.40 63.03 -25.00
CA GLN A 192 -10.10 64.24 -25.40
C GLN A 192 -9.26 65.46 -25.00
N THR A 193 -8.94 66.26 -26.02
CA THR A 193 -8.20 67.53 -26.03
C THR A 193 -8.89 68.62 -25.17
N PRO A 194 -8.13 69.58 -24.58
CA PRO A 194 -8.69 70.57 -23.67
C PRO A 194 -9.31 71.76 -24.45
N SER A 195 -10.58 72.09 -24.18
CA SER A 195 -11.20 73.34 -24.63
C SER A 195 -11.35 74.31 -23.46
N VAL A 196 -10.57 75.39 -23.51
CA VAL A 196 -10.68 76.59 -22.69
C VAL A 196 -11.94 77.35 -23.08
N THR A 197 -12.82 77.66 -22.11
CA THR A 197 -13.50 78.95 -21.85
C THR A 197 -14.85 78.74 -21.13
N GLU A 198 -14.99 79.17 -19.87
CA GLU A 198 -16.10 80.07 -19.46
C GLU A 198 -15.93 80.65 -18.04
N LYS A 199 -16.50 81.84 -17.85
CA LYS A 199 -16.28 82.88 -16.82
C LYS A 199 -16.57 82.51 -15.35
N PRO A 200 -15.99 83.27 -14.38
CA PRO A 200 -16.31 83.14 -12.96
C PRO A 200 -17.69 83.76 -12.63
N GLN A 201 -18.51 83.04 -11.86
CA GLN A 201 -19.74 83.58 -11.28
C GLN A 201 -19.49 84.27 -9.92
N PRO A 202 -20.21 85.35 -9.60
CA PRO A 202 -19.99 86.13 -8.38
C PRO A 202 -20.61 85.46 -7.15
N ILE A 203 -19.92 85.62 -6.03
CA ILE A 203 -20.33 85.22 -4.69
C ILE A 203 -21.46 86.15 -4.23
N THR A 204 -22.63 85.61 -3.91
CA THR A 204 -23.64 86.29 -3.09
C THR A 204 -23.64 85.71 -1.68
N ARG A 205 -23.64 86.64 -0.71
CA ARG A 205 -23.63 86.44 0.74
C ARG A 205 -24.80 85.62 1.25
#